data_AF-L8FQJ0-F1
#
_entry.id   AF-L8FQJ0-F1
#
_cell.length_a   1.000
_cell.length_b   1.000
_cell.length_c   1.000
_cell.angle_alpha   90.00
_cell.angle_beta   90.00
_cell.angle_gamma   90.00
#
_symmetry.space_group_name_H-M   'P 1'
#
loop_
_entity.id
_entity.type
_entity.pdbx_description
1 polymer ?
#
loop_
_entity_poly.entity_id
_entity_poly.type
_entity_poly.pdbx_seq_one_letter_code
_entity_poly.pdbx_strand_id
1 'polypeptide(L)'
;MRASSPSRRSTAPPENFLEIEVKNPRTHGVGRAMYTDYEILCRTNIPAFKLRQSTVRRRYSDFEYFRDILERESARVTIPPLPGKVFTNRFSDDVIEHRREGLQRFLQIVVGHPLLQTGSKVLAGFVQDPNWDRNAW
;
A
#
# COMPACT_ATOMS: atom_id res chain seq x y z
N MET A 1 -34.65 -33.04 -34.15
CA MET A 1 -33.27 -32.58 -34.45
C MET A 1 -32.97 -31.35 -33.61
N ARG A 2 -31.70 -31.16 -33.26
CA ARG A 2 -31.13 -30.43 -32.09
C ARG A 2 -31.63 -29.00 -31.84
N ALA A 3 -31.87 -28.68 -30.57
CA ALA A 3 -31.93 -27.32 -30.05
C ALA A 3 -30.51 -26.74 -29.92
N SER A 4 -30.28 -25.56 -30.49
CA SER A 4 -29.03 -24.82 -30.42
C SER A 4 -28.87 -24.19 -29.05
N SER A 5 -27.90 -24.64 -28.26
CA SER A 5 -27.52 -23.99 -27.00
C SER A 5 -26.87 -22.62 -27.29
N PRO A 6 -27.25 -21.53 -26.61
CA PRO A 6 -26.53 -20.27 -26.74
C PRO A 6 -25.13 -20.43 -26.14
N SER A 7 -24.12 -20.10 -26.94
CA SER A 7 -22.72 -20.10 -26.55
C SER A 7 -22.53 -19.26 -25.28
N ARG A 8 -22.00 -19.88 -24.23
CA ARG A 8 -21.65 -19.24 -22.96
C ARG A 8 -20.60 -18.19 -23.29
N ARG A 9 -20.99 -16.91 -23.30
CA ARG A 9 -20.05 -15.79 -23.44
C ARG A 9 -18.95 -16.00 -22.40
N SER A 10 -17.74 -16.29 -22.86
CA SER A 10 -16.55 -16.29 -22.03
C SER A 10 -16.39 -14.86 -21.51
N THR A 11 -16.69 -14.65 -20.23
CA THR A 11 -16.34 -13.41 -19.56
C THR A 11 -14.83 -13.27 -19.72
N ALA A 12 -14.38 -12.25 -20.46
CA ALA A 12 -12.97 -11.94 -20.56
C ALA A 12 -12.40 -11.86 -19.13
N PRO A 13 -11.15 -12.30 -18.89
CA PRO A 13 -10.51 -11.99 -17.62
C PRO A 13 -10.60 -10.47 -17.43
N PRO A 14 -10.99 -10.00 -16.23
CA PRO A 14 -11.17 -8.57 -16.00
C PRO A 14 -9.88 -7.82 -16.33
N GLU A 15 -10.04 -6.57 -16.77
CA GLU A 15 -8.96 -5.60 -16.92
C GLU A 15 -8.06 -5.61 -15.66
N ASN A 16 -6.78 -5.28 -15.84
CA ASN A 16 -5.86 -5.15 -14.72
C ASN A 16 -6.43 -4.13 -13.71
N PHE A 17 -6.66 -4.55 -12.47
CA PHE A 17 -7.20 -3.73 -11.40
C PHE A 17 -6.23 -3.71 -10.21
N LEU A 18 -6.26 -2.60 -9.48
CA LEU A 18 -5.50 -2.39 -8.26
C LEU A 18 -6.35 -1.53 -7.31
N GLU A 19 -6.78 -2.14 -6.22
CA GLU A 19 -7.45 -1.48 -5.11
C GLU A 19 -6.50 -1.48 -3.91
N ILE A 20 -6.32 -0.31 -3.31
CA ILE A 20 -5.50 -0.14 -2.10
C ILE A 20 -6.27 0.72 -1.11
N GLU A 21 -6.35 0.28 0.14
CA GLU A 21 -7.01 0.99 1.24
C GLU A 21 -6.12 1.04 2.47
N VAL A 22 -5.97 2.22 3.07
CA VAL A 22 -5.34 2.48 4.35
C VAL A 22 -6.44 2.80 5.35
N LYS A 23 -6.61 1.96 6.37
CA LYS A 23 -7.75 2.02 7.30
C LYS A 23 -7.42 1.50 8.68
N ASN A 24 -8.44 1.49 9.55
CA ASN A 24 -8.41 0.84 10.86
C ASN A 24 -7.15 1.20 11.67
N PRO A 25 -6.93 2.49 11.96
CA PRO A 25 -5.80 2.91 12.78
C PRO A 25 -5.85 2.23 14.15
N ARG A 26 -4.69 1.78 14.66
CA ARG A 26 -4.57 1.23 16.01
C ARG A 26 -3.36 1.82 16.70
N THR A 27 -3.56 2.31 17.92
CA THR A 27 -2.48 2.83 18.76
C THR A 27 -2.03 1.73 19.72
N HIS A 28 -0.73 1.51 19.76
CA HIS A 28 -0.06 0.46 20.53
C HIS A 28 0.92 1.08 21.51
N GLY A 29 1.35 0.28 22.49
CA GLY A 29 2.38 0.65 23.46
C GLY A 29 1.87 1.61 24.54
N VAL A 30 2.78 2.04 25.41
CA VAL A 30 2.49 2.94 26.53
C VAL A 30 3.60 3.99 26.64
N GLY A 31 3.21 5.24 26.97
CA GLY A 31 4.14 6.36 27.14
C GLY A 31 4.99 6.63 25.90
N ARG A 32 6.32 6.62 26.05
CA ARG A 32 7.26 6.93 24.96
C ARG A 32 7.31 5.86 23.87
N ALA A 33 6.91 4.63 24.18
CA ALA A 33 6.88 3.53 23.22
C ALA A 33 5.62 3.54 22.33
N MET A 34 4.71 4.51 22.51
CA MET A 34 3.47 4.53 21.75
C MET A 34 3.70 4.78 20.26
N TYR A 35 2.93 4.07 19.43
CA TYR A 35 2.87 4.30 17.98
C TYR A 35 1.49 3.91 17.44
N THR A 36 1.10 4.54 16.34
CA THR A 36 -0.11 4.18 15.59
C THR A 36 0.30 3.50 14.29
N ASP A 37 -0.28 2.33 14.04
CA ASP A 37 -0.20 1.65 12.76
C ASP A 37 -1.54 1.67 12.03
N TYR A 38 -1.49 1.43 10.73
CA TYR A 38 -2.63 1.43 9.83
C TYR A 38 -2.70 0.09 9.12
N GLU A 39 -3.92 -0.41 8.94
CA GLU A 39 -4.17 -1.55 8.08
C GLU A 39 -4.06 -1.12 6.61
N ILE A 40 -3.32 -1.88 5.82
CA ILE A 40 -3.25 -1.74 4.38
C ILE A 40 -3.88 -2.98 3.76
N LEU A 41 -5.00 -2.78 3.05
CA LEU A 41 -5.66 -3.82 2.27
C LEU A 41 -5.33 -3.58 0.80
N CYS A 42 -4.71 -4.56 0.15
CA CYS A 42 -4.42 -4.56 -1.27
C CYS A 42 -5.21 -5.67 -1.97
N ARG A 43 -5.89 -5.35 -3.08
CA ARG A 43 -6.50 -6.34 -3.99
C ARG A 43 -6.10 -6.02 -5.41
N THR A 44 -5.59 -7.00 -6.13
CA THR A 44 -5.10 -6.78 -7.49
C THR A 44 -4.96 -8.07 -8.28
N ASN A 45 -5.00 -7.97 -9.61
CA ASN A 45 -4.55 -9.00 -10.54
C ASN A 45 -3.29 -8.58 -11.32
N ILE A 46 -2.65 -7.45 -10.97
CA ILE A 46 -1.44 -6.94 -11.63
C ILE A 46 -0.27 -7.90 -11.34
N PRO A 47 0.46 -8.38 -12.37
CA PRO A 47 1.54 -9.38 -12.21
C PRO A 47 2.72 -8.95 -11.33
N ALA A 48 2.92 -7.65 -11.11
CA ALA A 48 3.95 -7.12 -10.22
C ALA A 48 3.72 -7.52 -8.74
N PHE A 49 2.50 -7.90 -8.38
CA PHE A 49 2.13 -8.32 -7.04
C PHE A 49 1.95 -9.83 -6.98
N LYS A 50 2.51 -10.47 -5.94
CA LYS A 50 2.51 -11.93 -5.78
C LYS A 50 1.16 -12.46 -5.31
N LEU A 51 0.48 -11.70 -4.45
CA LEU A 51 -0.81 -12.08 -3.88
C LEU A 51 -1.95 -11.32 -4.57
N ARG A 52 -3.08 -12.00 -4.81
CA ARG A 52 -4.30 -11.35 -5.33
C ARG A 52 -4.98 -10.47 -4.30
N GLN A 53 -4.81 -10.80 -3.02
CA GLN A 53 -5.29 -10.02 -1.89
C GLN A 53 -4.30 -10.17 -0.73
N SER A 54 -4.03 -9.07 -0.04
CA SER A 54 -3.22 -9.05 1.18
C SER A 54 -3.73 -8.01 2.16
N THR A 55 -3.54 -8.28 3.45
CA THR A 55 -3.76 -7.31 4.52
C THR A 55 -2.50 -7.26 5.38
N VAL A 56 -1.88 -6.10 5.49
CA VAL A 56 -0.68 -5.88 6.31
C VAL A 56 -0.87 -4.68 7.24
N ARG A 57 0.02 -4.50 8.21
CA ARG A 57 0.01 -3.30 9.08
C ARG A 57 1.33 -2.57 9.01
N ARG A 58 1.27 -1.25 8.92
CA ARG A 58 2.45 -0.36 8.84
C ARG A 58 2.23 0.88 9.69
N ARG A 59 3.25 1.30 10.42
CA ARG A 59 3.27 2.61 11.09
C ARG A 59 3.89 3.65 10.18
N TYR A 60 3.66 4.92 10.50
CA TYR A 60 4.18 6.06 9.73
C TYR A 60 5.67 5.96 9.43
N SER A 61 6.50 5.60 10.41
CA SER A 61 7.94 5.51 10.17
C SER A 61 8.31 4.42 9.18
N ASP A 62 7.52 3.34 9.06
CA ASP A 62 7.78 2.31 8.04
C ASP A 62 7.55 2.89 6.63
N PHE A 63 6.57 3.81 6.48
CA PHE A 63 6.38 4.55 5.23
C PHE A 63 7.53 5.52 4.95
N GLU A 64 8.10 6.17 5.98
CA GLU A 64 9.32 7.01 5.81
C GLU A 64 10.45 6.15 5.20
N TYR A 65 10.76 4.99 5.78
CA TYR A 65 11.78 4.08 5.23
C TYR A 65 11.44 3.58 3.83
N PHE A 66 10.18 3.20 3.60
CA PHE A 66 9.74 2.73 2.29
C PHE A 66 9.91 3.80 1.20
N ARG A 67 9.54 5.05 1.49
CA ARG A 67 9.74 6.18 0.58
C ARG A 67 11.23 6.38 0.27
N ASP A 68 12.09 6.36 1.29
CA ASP A 68 13.53 6.52 1.10
C ASP A 68 14.13 5.42 0.21
N ILE A 69 13.66 4.18 0.34
CA ILE A 69 14.10 3.07 -0.52
C ILE A 69 13.63 3.30 -1.96
N LEU A 70 12.38 3.71 -2.18
CA LEU A 70 11.88 4.01 -3.52
C LEU A 70 12.66 5.13 -4.21
N GLU A 71 13.05 6.18 -3.48
CA GLU A 71 13.88 7.26 -4.02
C GLU A 71 15.27 6.77 -4.44
N ARG A 72 15.84 5.80 -3.72
CA ARG A 72 17.12 5.17 -4.07
C ARG A 72 17.00 4.22 -5.27
N GLU A 73 15.91 3.47 -5.36
CA GLU A 73 15.67 2.53 -6.46
C GLU A 73 15.31 3.23 -7.78
N SER A 74 14.74 4.44 -7.73
CA SER A 74 14.20 5.11 -8.91
C SER A 74 14.61 6.58 -9.04
N ALA A 75 15.69 6.82 -9.79
CA ALA A 75 16.11 8.18 -10.14
C ALA A 75 15.19 8.89 -11.16
N ARG A 76 14.26 8.17 -11.79
CA ARG A 76 13.39 8.69 -12.87
C ARG A 76 11.97 9.00 -12.43
N VAL A 77 11.59 8.61 -11.21
CA VAL A 77 10.24 8.79 -10.68
C VAL A 77 10.31 9.69 -9.47
N THR A 78 9.58 10.80 -9.51
CA THR A 78 9.40 11.66 -8.34
C THR A 78 8.47 10.96 -7.36
N ILE A 79 9.01 10.52 -6.21
CA ILE A 79 8.22 9.85 -5.18
C ILE A 79 7.38 10.90 -4.43
N PRO A 80 6.04 10.71 -4.33
CA PRO A 80 5.18 11.69 -3.67
C PRO A 80 5.58 11.91 -2.20
N PRO A 81 5.31 13.10 -1.64
CA PRO A 81 5.57 13.36 -0.23
C PRO A 81 4.62 12.55 0.67
N LEU A 82 5.10 12.19 1.85
CA LEU A 82 4.26 11.67 2.93
C LEU A 82 3.50 12.82 3.62
N PRO A 83 2.39 12.54 4.33
CA PRO A 83 1.80 13.53 5.22
C PRO A 83 2.84 14.01 6.24
N GLY A 84 2.82 15.30 6.57
CA GLY A 84 3.83 15.94 7.41
C GLY A 84 4.00 15.27 8.78
N LYS A 85 5.22 15.39 9.32
CA LYS A 85 5.53 14.89 10.66
C LYS A 85 4.85 15.77 11.70
N VAL A 86 4.01 15.16 12.52
CA VAL A 86 3.28 15.84 13.60
C VAL A 86 4.02 15.60 14.91
N PHE A 87 4.53 16.67 15.51
CA PHE A 87 5.35 16.63 16.72
C PHE A 87 4.53 16.79 18.02
N THR A 88 3.33 17.36 17.93
CA THR A 88 2.45 17.62 19.08
C THR A 88 1.11 16.90 18.88
N ASN A 89 0.52 16.39 19.97
CA ASN A 89 -0.77 15.68 19.94
C ASN A 89 -0.87 14.57 18.88
N ARG A 90 0.23 13.84 18.62
CA ARG A 90 0.34 12.89 17.49
C ARG A 90 -0.62 11.69 17.52
N PHE A 91 -1.40 11.57 18.59
CA PHE A 91 -2.35 10.49 18.84
C PHE A 91 -3.80 10.99 18.92
N SER A 92 -4.06 12.27 18.61
CA SER A 92 -5.44 12.71 18.44
C SER A 92 -6.06 12.11 17.19
N ASP A 93 -7.37 11.90 17.23
CA ASP A 93 -8.13 11.33 16.13
C ASP A 93 -7.95 12.15 14.84
N ASP A 94 -7.94 13.48 14.92
CA ASP A 94 -7.69 14.37 13.78
C ASP A 94 -6.32 14.12 13.13
N VAL A 95 -5.27 13.97 13.92
CA VAL A 95 -3.92 13.70 13.40
C VAL A 95 -3.83 12.31 12.81
N ILE A 96 -4.45 11.33 13.47
CA ILE A 96 -4.47 9.95 13.02
C ILE A 96 -5.18 9.84 11.67
N GLU A 97 -6.34 10.50 11.53
CA GLU A 97 -7.15 10.46 10.31
C GLU A 97 -6.51 11.26 9.18
N HIS A 98 -6.03 12.48 9.44
CA HIS A 98 -5.29 13.26 8.44
C HIS A 98 -4.09 12.48 7.90
N ARG A 99 -3.36 11.80 8.79
CA ARG A 99 -2.25 10.93 8.39
C ARG A 99 -2.74 9.73 7.58
N ARG A 100 -3.83 9.05 7.99
CA ARG A 100 -4.42 7.93 7.23
C ARG A 100 -4.73 8.35 5.79
N GLU A 101 -5.37 9.49 5.60
CA GLU A 101 -5.69 10.04 4.27
C GLU A 101 -4.44 10.36 3.44
N GLY A 102 -3.40 10.92 4.07
CA GLY A 102 -2.12 11.18 3.40
C GLY A 102 -1.42 9.89 2.95
N LEU A 103 -1.41 8.87 3.82
CA LEU A 103 -0.84 7.56 3.51
C LEU A 103 -1.64 6.83 2.41
N GLN A 104 -2.98 6.97 2.42
CA GLN A 104 -3.85 6.48 1.35
C GLN A 104 -3.46 7.06 -0.01
N ARG A 105 -3.38 8.39 -0.10
CA ARG A 105 -3.00 9.10 -1.34
C ARG A 105 -1.60 8.71 -1.81
N PHE A 106 -0.65 8.63 -0.88
CA PHE A 106 0.72 8.19 -1.17
C PHE A 106 0.73 6.80 -1.81
N LEU A 107 0.05 5.81 -1.21
CA LEU A 107 0.03 4.45 -1.76
C LEU A 107 -0.68 4.38 -3.10
N GLN A 108 -1.84 5.02 -3.26
CA GLN A 108 -2.57 5.01 -4.54
C GLN A 108 -1.68 5.46 -5.71
N ILE A 109 -0.85 6.48 -5.51
CA ILE A 109 0.11 6.95 -6.50
C ILE A 109 1.23 5.93 -6.69
N VAL A 110 1.87 5.50 -5.60
CA VAL A 110 3.08 4.67 -5.64
C VAL A 110 2.80 3.27 -6.20
N VAL A 111 1.77 2.58 -5.69
CA VAL A 111 1.44 1.23 -6.14
C VAL A 111 0.83 1.23 -7.54
N GLY A 112 0.22 2.33 -7.97
CA GLY A 112 -0.32 2.50 -9.32
C GLY A 112 0.73 2.87 -10.38
N HIS A 113 1.96 3.22 -9.99
CA HIS A 113 2.95 3.74 -10.92
C HIS A 113 3.67 2.61 -11.71
N PRO A 114 3.53 2.51 -13.05
CA PRO A 114 4.06 1.38 -13.83
C PRO A 114 5.58 1.16 -13.70
N LEU A 115 6.36 2.25 -13.64
CA LEU A 115 7.82 2.14 -13.46
C LEU A 115 8.22 1.65 -12.07
N LEU A 116 7.41 1.92 -11.03
CA LEU A 116 7.68 1.38 -9.70
C LEU A 116 7.25 -0.09 -9.62
N GLN A 117 6.12 -0.45 -10.23
CA GLN A 117 5.65 -1.84 -10.34
C GLN A 117 6.69 -2.77 -10.98
N THR A 118 7.40 -2.29 -11.99
CA THR A 118 8.39 -3.07 -12.73
C THR A 118 9.82 -2.91 -12.21
N GLY A 119 10.15 -1.76 -11.61
CA GLY A 119 11.53 -1.41 -11.22
C GLY A 119 11.83 -1.51 -9.73
N SER A 120 10.83 -1.45 -8.85
CA SER A 120 11.06 -1.48 -7.40
C SER A 120 10.98 -2.90 -6.85
N LYS A 121 11.98 -3.29 -6.06
CA LYS A 121 11.95 -4.59 -5.38
C LYS A 121 11.17 -4.52 -4.07
N VAL A 122 11.16 -3.35 -3.40
CA VAL A 122 10.49 -3.16 -2.11
C VAL A 122 8.97 -3.02 -2.23
N LEU A 123 8.45 -2.52 -3.37
CA LEU A 123 7.04 -2.13 -3.55
C LEU A 123 6.04 -3.24 -3.16
N ALA A 124 6.17 -4.42 -3.78
CA ALA A 124 5.25 -5.52 -3.52
C ALA A 124 5.38 -6.03 -2.08
N GLY A 125 6.60 -6.13 -1.56
CA GLY A 125 6.85 -6.55 -0.18
C GLY A 125 6.18 -5.62 0.82
N PHE A 126 6.28 -4.31 0.62
CA PHE A 126 5.73 -3.33 1.56
C PHE A 126 4.20 -3.48 1.75
N VAL A 127 3.45 -3.78 0.69
CA VAL A 127 1.98 -3.88 0.75
C VAL A 127 1.43 -5.31 0.88
N GLN A 128 2.29 -6.34 0.75
CA GLN A 128 1.85 -7.75 0.77
C GLN A 128 2.48 -8.61 1.86
N ASP A 129 3.69 -8.29 2.33
CA ASP A 129 4.40 -9.13 3.29
C ASP A 129 4.09 -8.70 4.74
N PRO A 130 3.36 -9.49 5.55
CA PRO A 130 3.10 -9.13 6.94
C PRO A 130 4.37 -8.95 7.78
N ASN A 131 5.49 -9.58 7.38
CA ASN A 131 6.77 -9.58 8.09
C ASN A 131 7.81 -8.65 7.46
N TRP A 132 7.37 -7.65 6.68
CA TRP A 132 8.28 -6.68 6.06
C TRP A 132 9.21 -6.05 7.11
N ASP A 133 10.52 -6.19 6.87
CA ASP A 133 11.57 -5.60 7.71
C ASP A 133 12.37 -4.59 6.89
N ARG A 134 12.45 -3.35 7.40
CA ARG A 134 13.25 -2.27 6.82
C ARG A 134 14.74 -2.58 6.72
N ASN A 135 15.27 -3.51 7.52
CA ASN A 135 16.69 -3.87 7.48
C ASN A 135 17.01 -4.87 6.36
N ALA A 136 15.99 -5.43 5.70
CA ALA A 136 16.14 -6.38 4.61
C ALA A 136 16.28 -5.72 3.23
N TRP A 137 16.30 -4.38 3.16
CA TRP A 137 16.24 -3.58 1.93
C TRP A 137 17.30 -2.47 1.89
#